data_AF-A0A1C6AHL8-F1
#
_entry.id   AF-A0A1C6AHL8-F1
#
_cell.length_a   1.000
_cell.length_b   1.000
_cell.length_c   1.000
_cell.angle_alpha   90.00
_cell.angle_beta   90.00
_cell.angle_gamma   90.00
#
_symmetry.space_group_name_H-M   'P 1'
#
loop_
_entity.id
_entity.type
_entity.pdbx_description
1 polymer ?
#
loop_
_entity_poly.entity_id
_entity_poly.type
_entity_poly.pdbx_seq_one_letter_code
_entity_poly.pdbx_strand_id
1 'polypeptide(L)'
;MYLFLYIFSLLGDSYYGLPIGKFRWFIDVYIGLFGEVWNSFIWILIFILMGICIRKYDLNNSLRHLKFIFFITYFLFIIEHFILRYLGIAQDNNTSIFLLALAPVIFMNVLNLEDKINSSFITRNSIILKNMSLNIYLVHPLIKFYIIKELNIDNSVTLFAIVLILSIVFSYMFYYIEMKIKFNLKKNV
;
A
#
# COMPACT_ATOMS: atom_id res chain seq x y z
N MET A 1 17.85 2.79 -12.41
CA MET A 1 16.87 3.91 -12.40
C MET A 1 15.90 3.81 -11.22
N TYR A 2 15.05 2.77 -11.13
CA TYR A 2 14.03 2.68 -10.07
C TYR A 2 14.59 2.58 -8.64
N LEU A 3 15.70 1.86 -8.44
CA LEU A 3 16.36 1.75 -7.14
C LEU A 3 16.95 3.10 -6.67
N PHE A 4 17.44 3.91 -7.62
CA PHE A 4 17.92 5.26 -7.35
C PHE A 4 16.77 6.17 -6.90
N LEU A 5 15.61 6.10 -7.57
CA LEU A 5 14.40 6.82 -7.16
C LEU A 5 13.92 6.37 -5.77
N TYR A 6 14.06 5.08 -5.45
CA TYR A 6 13.72 4.57 -4.11
C TYR A 6 14.65 5.11 -3.02
N ILE A 7 15.96 5.12 -3.28
CA ILE A 7 16.95 5.73 -2.36
C ILE A 7 16.65 7.21 -2.17
N PHE A 8 16.33 7.92 -3.25
CA PHE A 8 15.92 9.31 -3.17
C PHE A 8 14.64 9.48 -2.31
N SER A 9 13.67 8.58 -2.47
CA SER A 9 12.45 8.53 -1.64
C SER A 9 12.77 8.27 -0.17
N LEU A 10 13.70 7.36 0.16
CA LEU A 10 14.11 7.09 1.54
C LEU A 10 14.72 8.34 2.19
N LEU A 11 15.61 9.02 1.48
CA LEU A 11 16.31 10.21 1.96
C LEU A 11 15.41 11.44 2.02
N GLY A 12 14.26 11.42 1.34
CA GLY A 12 13.22 12.44 1.42
C GLY A 12 12.18 12.19 2.50
N ASP A 13 12.27 11.07 3.21
CA ASP A 13 11.23 10.62 4.15
C ASP A 13 11.82 10.03 5.44
N SER A 14 11.97 8.71 5.51
CA SER A 14 12.30 8.02 6.76
C SER A 14 13.76 8.21 7.14
N TYR A 15 14.60 8.59 6.17
CA TYR A 15 16.02 8.91 6.34
C TYR A 15 16.33 10.38 6.08
N TYR A 16 15.33 11.27 6.18
CA TYR A 16 15.48 12.70 5.93
C TYR A 16 16.56 13.40 6.78
N GLY A 17 16.81 12.91 8.00
CA GLY A 17 17.89 13.43 8.85
C GLY A 17 19.32 13.04 8.42
N LEU A 18 19.51 12.14 7.44
CA LEU A 18 20.84 11.69 7.01
C LEU A 18 21.55 12.58 5.97
N PRO A 19 20.88 13.14 4.94
CA PRO A 19 21.48 14.09 4.01
C PRO A 19 22.10 15.32 4.70
N ILE A 20 23.30 15.72 4.29
CA ILE A 20 24.00 16.91 4.81
C ILE A 20 24.39 17.85 3.65
N GLY A 21 24.41 19.15 3.92
CA GLY A 21 24.94 20.18 3.02
C GLY A 21 24.12 20.35 1.74
N LYS A 22 24.80 20.46 0.59
CA LYS A 22 24.16 20.71 -0.73
C LYS A 22 23.16 19.63 -1.12
N PHE A 23 23.36 18.40 -0.66
CA PHE A 23 22.47 17.29 -0.99
C PHE A 23 21.14 17.38 -0.23
N ARG A 24 21.16 17.82 1.04
CA ARG A 24 19.95 18.13 1.79
C ARG A 24 19.15 19.26 1.15
N TRP A 25 19.82 20.35 0.77
CA TRP A 25 19.18 21.46 0.08
C TRP A 25 18.48 21.02 -1.22
N PHE A 26 19.11 20.13 -2.00
CA PHE A 26 18.48 19.59 -3.21
C PHE A 26 17.20 18.80 -2.91
N ILE A 27 17.21 17.97 -1.85
CA ILE A 27 16.03 17.24 -1.39
C ILE A 27 14.95 18.21 -0.89
N ASP A 28 15.32 19.23 -0.12
CA ASP A 28 14.39 20.24 0.40
C ASP A 28 13.72 21.04 -0.71
N VAL A 29 14.48 21.43 -1.74
CA VAL A 29 13.92 22.10 -2.94
C VAL A 29 12.95 21.20 -3.66
N TYR A 30 13.28 19.90 -3.81
CA TYR A 30 12.37 18.94 -4.41
C TYR A 30 11.07 18.80 -3.60
N ILE A 31 11.18 18.61 -2.28
CA ILE A 31 10.02 18.54 -1.36
C ILE A 31 9.20 19.82 -1.47
N GLY A 32 9.84 20.99 -1.46
CA GLY A 32 9.15 22.28 -1.56
C GLY A 32 8.37 22.47 -2.86
N LEU A 33 8.88 21.94 -3.98
CA LEU A 33 8.23 22.04 -5.29
C LEU A 33 7.09 21.03 -5.48
N PHE A 34 7.25 19.82 -4.96
CA PHE A 34 6.32 18.70 -5.21
C PHE A 34 5.46 18.34 -3.99
N GLY A 35 5.63 19.04 -2.87
CA GLY A 35 5.00 18.80 -1.56
C GLY A 35 5.60 17.60 -0.82
N GLU A 36 5.91 16.56 -1.57
CA GLU A 36 6.23 15.23 -1.07
C GLU A 36 7.26 14.60 -2.03
N VAL A 37 8.29 13.90 -1.52
CA VAL A 37 9.25 13.16 -2.41
C VAL A 37 8.58 11.99 -3.13
N TRP A 38 7.32 11.76 -2.80
CA TRP A 38 6.51 10.63 -3.16
C TRP A 38 5.77 10.90 -4.44
N ASN A 39 5.95 9.99 -5.38
CA ASN A 39 4.84 9.64 -6.24
C ASN A 39 4.54 8.18 -5.93
N SER A 40 3.34 7.88 -5.43
CA SER A 40 2.83 6.50 -5.29
C SER A 40 3.06 5.68 -6.57
N PHE A 41 3.15 6.37 -7.71
CA PHE A 41 3.56 5.82 -9.01
C PHE A 41 4.94 5.14 -9.01
N ILE A 42 5.97 5.74 -8.40
CA ILE A 42 7.34 5.17 -8.34
C ILE A 42 7.34 3.89 -7.51
N TRP A 43 6.60 3.91 -6.40
CA TRP A 43 6.42 2.78 -5.48
C TRP A 43 5.74 1.60 -6.16
N ILE A 44 4.64 1.89 -6.86
CA ILE A 44 3.89 0.90 -7.64
C ILE A 44 4.80 0.21 -8.66
N LEU A 45 5.62 0.96 -9.40
CA LEU A 45 6.50 0.37 -10.42
C LEU A 45 7.52 -0.60 -9.82
N ILE A 46 8.12 -0.26 -8.68
CA ILE A 46 9.10 -1.13 -8.00
C ILE A 46 8.45 -2.43 -7.55
N PHE A 47 7.29 -2.35 -6.90
CA PHE A 47 6.60 -3.54 -6.40
C PHE A 47 6.00 -4.39 -7.52
N ILE A 48 5.52 -3.79 -8.61
CA ILE A 48 5.11 -4.54 -9.81
C ILE A 48 6.30 -5.30 -10.39
N LEU A 49 7.46 -4.65 -10.55
CA LEU A 49 8.66 -5.31 -11.05
C LEU A 49 9.08 -6.47 -10.15
N MET A 50 9.05 -6.28 -8.83
CA MET A 50 9.31 -7.36 -7.87
C MET A 50 8.34 -8.53 -8.04
N GLY A 51 7.03 -8.25 -8.15
CA GLY A 51 6.00 -9.27 -8.39
C GLY A 51 6.21 -10.05 -9.68
N ILE A 52 6.55 -9.36 -10.79
CA ILE A 52 6.89 -9.97 -12.07
C ILE A 52 8.10 -10.88 -11.93
N CYS A 53 9.17 -10.42 -11.27
CA CYS A 53 10.38 -11.21 -11.04
C CYS A 53 10.09 -12.46 -10.20
N ILE A 54 9.31 -12.33 -9.12
CA ILE A 54 8.92 -13.46 -8.28
C ILE A 54 8.23 -14.54 -9.10
N ARG A 55 7.25 -14.16 -9.93
CA ARG A 55 6.51 -15.12 -10.77
C ARG A 55 7.37 -15.69 -11.90
N LYS A 56 8.19 -14.87 -12.55
CA LYS A 56 9.04 -15.29 -13.69
C LYS A 56 10.10 -16.31 -13.27
N TYR A 57 10.66 -16.17 -12.07
CA TYR A 57 11.72 -17.04 -11.56
C TYR A 57 11.25 -18.03 -10.49
N ASP A 58 9.92 -18.13 -10.27
CA ASP A 58 9.31 -19.03 -9.29
C ASP A 58 9.95 -18.95 -7.88
N LEU A 59 10.25 -17.73 -7.45
CA LEU A 59 11.04 -17.48 -6.23
C LEU A 59 10.33 -17.98 -4.96
N ASN A 60 9.00 -18.09 -5.00
CA ASN A 60 8.19 -18.60 -3.89
C ASN A 60 8.44 -20.10 -3.61
N ASN A 61 8.89 -20.87 -4.61
CA ASN A 61 9.27 -22.27 -4.44
C ASN A 61 10.76 -22.45 -4.13
N SER A 62 11.60 -21.48 -4.53
CA SER A 62 13.06 -21.53 -4.28
C SER A 62 13.44 -21.30 -2.82
N LEU A 63 12.68 -20.49 -2.08
CA LEU A 63 13.01 -20.11 -0.71
C LEU A 63 12.34 -21.01 0.33
N ARG A 64 13.16 -21.75 1.08
CA ARG A 64 12.68 -22.50 2.25
C ARG A 64 12.35 -21.55 3.40
N HIS A 65 11.36 -21.92 4.22
CA HIS A 65 10.97 -21.18 5.43
C HIS A 65 10.49 -19.74 5.20
N LEU A 66 9.81 -19.45 4.08
CA LEU A 66 9.23 -18.13 3.76
C LEU A 66 8.41 -17.48 4.88
N LYS A 67 7.70 -18.28 5.70
CA LYS A 67 6.98 -17.76 6.88
C LYS A 67 7.93 -17.18 7.93
N PHE A 68 9.06 -17.83 8.18
CA PHE A 68 10.04 -17.36 9.14
C PHE A 68 10.76 -16.10 8.61
N ILE A 69 11.11 -16.09 7.32
CA ILE A 69 11.66 -14.91 6.64
C ILE A 69 10.71 -13.72 6.77
N PHE A 70 9.40 -13.94 6.59
CA PHE A 70 8.37 -12.91 6.78
C PHE A 70 8.41 -12.32 8.19
N PHE A 71 8.44 -13.14 9.23
CA PHE A 71 8.49 -12.62 10.61
C PHE A 71 9.77 -11.85 10.89
N ILE A 72 10.92 -12.30 10.38
CA ILE A 72 12.19 -11.58 10.52
C ILE A 72 12.12 -10.22 9.81
N THR A 73 11.73 -10.19 8.54
CA THR A 73 11.70 -8.93 7.77
C THR A 73 10.66 -7.97 8.33
N TYR A 74 9.53 -8.47 8.81
CA TYR A 74 8.51 -7.68 9.49
C TYR A 74 9.01 -7.09 10.82
N PHE A 75 9.73 -7.89 11.61
CA PHE A 75 10.31 -7.41 12.87
C PHE A 75 11.40 -6.36 12.62
N LEU A 76 12.27 -6.56 11.63
CA LEU A 76 13.27 -5.57 11.21
C LEU A 76 12.62 -4.28 10.69
N PHE A 77 11.54 -4.39 9.93
CA PHE A 77 10.74 -3.24 9.47
C PHE A 77 10.21 -2.41 10.65
N ILE A 78 9.66 -3.06 11.69
CA ILE A 78 9.20 -2.36 12.90
C ILE A 78 10.36 -1.69 13.63
N ILE A 79 11.48 -2.40 13.82
CA ILE A 79 12.65 -1.87 14.51
C ILE A 79 13.21 -0.65 13.78
N GLU A 80 13.30 -0.69 12.45
CA GLU A 80 13.79 0.42 11.63
C GLU A 80 12.96 1.68 11.87
N HIS A 81 11.63 1.60 11.75
CA HIS A 81 10.77 2.75 12.02
C HIS A 81 10.86 3.24 13.46
N PHE A 82 10.97 2.32 14.42
CA PHE A 82 11.12 2.70 15.83
C PHE A 82 12.43 3.46 16.08
N ILE A 83 13.55 2.97 15.56
CA ILE A 83 14.87 3.60 15.69
C ILE A 83 14.89 4.96 15.00
N LEU A 84 14.44 5.05 13.75
CA LEU A 84 14.46 6.29 12.98
C LEU A 84 13.61 7.39 13.65
N ARG A 85 12.48 7.00 14.23
CA ARG A 85 11.61 7.91 14.97
C ARG A 85 12.17 8.28 16.34
N TYR A 86 12.75 7.33 17.07
CA TYR A 86 13.42 7.58 18.35
C TYR A 86 14.59 8.56 18.19
N LEU A 87 15.35 8.46 17.10
CA LEU A 87 16.47 9.35 16.78
C LEU A 87 16.04 10.68 16.15
N GLY A 88 14.75 10.88 15.87
CA GLY A 88 14.25 12.10 15.22
C GLY A 88 14.76 12.30 13.78
N ILE A 89 15.14 11.21 13.11
CA ILE A 89 15.68 11.24 11.73
C ILE A 89 14.54 11.27 10.71
N ALA A 90 13.46 10.54 10.99
CA ALA A 90 12.33 10.40 10.09
C ALA A 90 11.49 11.68 10.02
N GLN A 91 11.23 12.16 8.80
CA GLN A 91 10.25 13.20 8.55
C GLN A 91 8.83 12.62 8.56
N ASP A 92 8.64 11.49 7.89
CA ASP A 92 7.42 10.69 7.89
C ASP A 92 7.76 9.18 7.94
N ASN A 93 6.76 8.29 7.92
CA ASN A 93 6.97 6.84 8.10
C ASN A 93 6.42 5.97 6.96
N ASN A 94 6.43 6.44 5.72
CA ASN A 94 5.84 5.67 4.62
C ASN A 94 6.87 4.88 3.78
N THR A 95 8.19 5.12 3.97
CA THR A 95 9.28 4.42 3.28
C THR A 95 10.13 3.64 4.26
N SER A 96 10.75 2.54 3.82
CA SER A 96 11.78 1.90 4.65
C SER A 96 12.65 0.97 3.82
N ILE A 97 13.90 0.74 4.23
CA ILE A 97 14.77 -0.22 3.57
C ILE A 97 14.21 -1.63 3.72
N PHE A 98 13.72 -2.01 4.91
CA PHE A 98 13.13 -3.32 5.11
C PHE A 98 11.80 -3.51 4.39
N LEU A 99 11.11 -2.44 3.99
CA LEU A 99 9.92 -2.54 3.15
C LEU A 99 10.21 -3.14 1.77
N LEU A 100 11.39 -2.85 1.18
CA LEU A 100 11.84 -3.50 -0.07
C LEU A 100 12.02 -5.01 0.08
N ALA A 101 12.39 -5.48 1.26
CA ALA A 101 12.54 -6.91 1.55
C ALA A 101 11.22 -7.55 1.99
N LEU A 102 10.39 -6.82 2.73
CA LEU A 102 9.12 -7.29 3.26
C LEU A 102 8.08 -7.48 2.14
N ALA A 103 7.95 -6.52 1.23
CA ALA A 103 6.99 -6.58 0.13
C ALA A 103 7.11 -7.86 -0.74
N PRO A 104 8.29 -8.25 -1.28
CA PRO A 104 8.42 -9.47 -2.05
C PRO A 104 8.16 -10.73 -1.22
N VAL A 105 8.50 -10.72 0.07
CA VAL A 105 8.21 -11.84 0.98
C VAL A 105 6.71 -11.99 1.23
N ILE A 106 5.97 -10.88 1.33
CA ILE A 106 4.50 -10.88 1.38
C ILE A 106 3.95 -11.52 0.09
N PHE A 107 4.39 -11.05 -1.08
CA PHE A 107 3.93 -11.59 -2.36
C PHE A 107 4.19 -13.09 -2.50
N MET A 108 5.38 -13.57 -2.13
CA MET A 108 5.71 -14.99 -2.15
C MET A 108 4.85 -15.82 -1.19
N ASN A 109 4.56 -15.31 0.01
CA ASN A 109 3.67 -15.99 0.96
C ASN A 109 2.22 -16.03 0.46
N VAL A 110 1.74 -14.97 -0.19
CA VAL A 110 0.40 -14.93 -0.80
C VAL A 110 0.29 -15.95 -1.93
N LEU A 111 1.29 -16.05 -2.82
CA LEU A 111 1.32 -17.04 -3.90
C LEU A 111 1.31 -18.48 -3.34
N ASN A 112 2.11 -18.75 -2.31
CA ASN A 112 2.14 -20.06 -1.67
C ASN A 112 0.82 -20.42 -0.95
N LEU A 113 0.03 -19.42 -0.54
CA LEU A 113 -1.31 -19.64 -0.03
C LEU A 113 -2.29 -19.92 -1.17
N GLU A 114 -2.19 -19.19 -2.28
CA GLU A 114 -2.99 -19.42 -3.48
C GLU A 114 -2.80 -20.85 -4.01
N ASP A 115 -1.57 -21.33 -4.12
CA ASP A 115 -1.26 -22.69 -4.60
C ASP A 115 -1.77 -23.80 -3.67
N LYS A 116 -1.88 -23.52 -2.37
CA LYS A 116 -2.35 -24.49 -1.36
C LYS A 116 -3.87 -24.48 -1.20
N ILE A 117 -4.49 -23.32 -1.41
CA ILE A 117 -5.90 -23.13 -1.20
C ILE A 117 -6.60 -23.34 -2.54
N ASN A 118 -7.12 -24.55 -2.75
CA ASN A 118 -8.02 -24.88 -3.85
C ASN A 118 -9.41 -24.26 -3.61
N SER A 119 -9.49 -22.93 -3.41
CA SER A 119 -10.75 -22.28 -3.07
C SER A 119 -11.38 -21.66 -4.31
N SER A 120 -12.32 -22.41 -4.84
CA SER A 120 -13.43 -21.89 -5.63
C SER A 120 -14.04 -20.61 -5.01
N PHE A 121 -13.98 -20.46 -3.68
CA PHE A 121 -14.39 -19.25 -2.96
C PHE A 121 -13.53 -18.03 -3.25
N ILE A 122 -12.20 -18.09 -3.15
CA ILE A 122 -11.33 -16.94 -3.44
C ILE A 122 -11.43 -16.59 -4.93
N THR A 123 -11.42 -17.57 -5.83
CA THR A 123 -11.57 -17.31 -7.27
C THR A 123 -12.92 -16.70 -7.62
N ARG A 124 -14.02 -17.14 -6.98
CA ARG A 124 -15.37 -16.58 -7.18
C ARG A 124 -15.51 -15.17 -6.62
N ASN A 125 -14.86 -14.88 -5.49
CA ASN A 125 -14.99 -13.59 -4.81
C ASN A 125 -13.84 -12.62 -5.11
N SER A 126 -12.77 -13.02 -5.79
CA SER A 126 -11.61 -12.17 -6.08
C SER A 126 -12.00 -10.94 -6.89
N ILE A 127 -12.89 -11.11 -7.88
CA ILE A 127 -13.43 -10.01 -8.69
C ILE A 127 -14.21 -9.04 -7.80
N ILE A 128 -15.03 -9.57 -6.88
CA ILE A 128 -15.83 -8.79 -5.96
C ILE A 128 -14.92 -8.00 -5.01
N LEU A 129 -13.98 -8.67 -4.36
CA LEU A 129 -13.04 -8.08 -3.41
C LEU A 129 -12.12 -7.05 -4.07
N LYS A 130 -11.65 -7.32 -5.30
CA LYS A 130 -10.87 -6.38 -6.10
C LYS A 130 -11.67 -5.10 -6.37
N ASN A 131 -12.91 -5.24 -6.86
CA ASN A 131 -13.76 -4.09 -7.16
C ASN A 131 -14.11 -3.33 -5.88
N MET A 132 -14.38 -4.04 -4.77
CA MET A 132 -14.63 -3.41 -3.48
C MET A 132 -13.43 -2.63 -2.96
N SER A 133 -12.22 -3.18 -3.08
CA SER A 133 -10.98 -2.51 -2.69
C SER A 133 -10.76 -1.22 -3.48
N LEU A 134 -10.96 -1.26 -4.80
CA LEU A 134 -10.89 -0.07 -5.67
C LEU A 134 -11.94 0.96 -5.31
N ASN A 135 -13.19 0.54 -5.09
CA ASN A 135 -14.27 1.44 -4.70
C ASN A 135 -14.02 2.08 -3.32
N ILE A 136 -13.49 1.34 -2.34
CA ILE A 136 -13.09 1.89 -1.04
C ILE A 136 -12.00 2.95 -1.24
N TYR A 137 -10.99 2.67 -2.07
CA TYR A 137 -9.93 3.63 -2.37
C TYR A 137 -10.47 4.95 -2.95
N LEU A 138 -11.46 4.88 -3.83
CA LEU A 138 -12.07 6.06 -4.45
C LEU A 138 -13.03 6.83 -3.51
N VAL A 139 -13.79 6.10 -2.69
CA VAL A 139 -14.90 6.69 -1.91
C VAL A 139 -14.43 7.18 -0.53
N HIS A 140 -13.44 6.53 0.09
CA HIS A 140 -13.01 6.90 1.44
C HIS A 140 -12.54 8.36 1.60
N PRO A 141 -11.86 9.01 0.62
CA PRO A 141 -11.44 10.40 0.78
C PRO A 141 -12.66 11.35 0.78
N LEU A 142 -13.67 11.03 -0.04
CA LEU A 142 -14.92 11.80 -0.12
C LEU A 142 -15.72 11.69 1.17
N ILE A 143 -15.86 10.47 1.71
CA ILE A 143 -16.52 10.24 3.00
C ILE A 143 -15.78 10.97 4.13
N LYS A 144 -14.44 10.83 4.17
CA LYS A 144 -13.61 11.52 5.18
C LYS A 144 -13.79 13.03 5.11
N PHE A 145 -13.77 13.61 3.91
CA PHE A 145 -13.98 15.05 3.72
C PHE A 145 -15.35 15.49 4.20
N TYR A 146 -16.41 14.74 3.87
CA TYR A 146 -17.76 15.03 4.31
C TYR A 146 -17.91 14.97 5.84
N ILE A 147 -17.37 13.93 6.48
CA ILE A 147 -17.44 13.77 7.94
C ILE A 147 -16.68 14.89 8.66
N ILE A 148 -15.47 15.22 8.19
CA ILE A 148 -14.68 16.31 8.81
C ILE A 148 -15.46 17.63 8.71
N LYS A 149 -16.07 17.91 7.55
CA LYS A 149 -16.79 19.16 7.32
C LYS A 149 -18.09 19.27 8.11
N GLU A 150 -18.88 18.19 8.17
CA GLU A 150 -20.25 18.23 8.71
C GLU A 150 -20.35 17.78 10.16
N LEU A 151 -19.49 16.84 10.59
CA LEU A 151 -19.60 16.20 11.91
C LEU A 151 -18.52 16.64 12.90
N ASN A 152 -17.49 17.40 12.47
CA ASN A 152 -16.39 17.92 13.31
C ASN A 152 -15.87 16.88 14.33
N ILE A 153 -15.62 15.65 13.88
CA ILE A 153 -15.13 14.58 14.74
C ILE A 153 -13.61 14.74 14.90
N ASP A 154 -13.18 15.18 16.09
CA ASP A 154 -11.76 15.38 16.41
C ASP A 154 -11.03 14.08 16.77
N ASN A 155 -11.75 13.07 17.25
CA ASN A 155 -11.12 11.80 17.63
C ASN A 155 -10.75 10.97 16.40
N SER A 156 -9.45 10.81 16.16
CA SER A 156 -8.89 10.11 15.00
C SER A 156 -9.32 8.64 14.89
N VAL A 157 -9.49 7.94 16.02
CA VAL A 157 -9.92 6.54 16.05
C VAL A 157 -11.38 6.42 15.63
N THR A 158 -12.23 7.30 16.18
CA THR A 158 -13.65 7.35 15.85
C THR A 158 -13.85 7.74 14.38
N LEU A 159 -13.13 8.76 13.90
CA LEU A 159 -13.13 9.18 12.51
C LEU A 159 -12.74 8.01 11.59
N PHE A 160 -11.65 7.31 11.91
CA PHE A 160 -11.21 6.15 11.14
C PHE A 160 -12.27 5.05 11.10
N ALA A 161 -12.85 4.68 12.24
CA ALA A 161 -13.86 3.62 12.32
C ALA A 161 -15.10 3.95 11.48
N ILE A 162 -15.61 5.19 11.57
CA ILE A 162 -16.79 5.64 10.82
C ILE A 162 -16.48 5.68 9.32
N VAL A 163 -15.36 6.29 8.92
CA VAL A 163 -14.93 6.35 7.51
C VAL A 163 -14.81 4.95 6.93
N LEU A 164 -14.19 4.01 7.68
CA LEU A 164 -14.01 2.63 7.24
C LEU A 164 -15.35 1.93 7.01
N ILE A 165 -16.26 1.96 8.00
CA ILE A 165 -17.56 1.31 7.92
C ILE A 165 -18.36 1.86 6.73
N LEU A 166 -18.46 3.18 6.61
CA LEU A 166 -19.18 3.81 5.51
C LEU A 166 -18.54 3.48 4.16
N SER A 167 -17.21 3.49 4.06
CA SER A 167 -16.52 3.15 2.81
C SER A 167 -16.82 1.73 2.36
N ILE A 168 -16.90 0.77 3.30
CA ILE A 168 -17.30 -0.62 2.99
C ILE A 168 -18.74 -0.67 2.49
N VAL A 169 -19.67 0.00 3.18
CA VAL A 169 -21.09 0.02 2.81
C VAL A 169 -21.30 0.63 1.41
N PHE A 170 -20.74 1.82 1.16
CA PHE A 170 -20.84 2.49 -0.13
C PHE A 170 -20.18 1.67 -1.25
N SER A 171 -19.02 1.08 -0.99
CA SER A 171 -18.34 0.20 -1.93
C SER A 171 -19.18 -1.01 -2.33
N TYR A 172 -19.84 -1.64 -1.35
CA TYR A 172 -20.76 -2.76 -1.58
C TYR A 172 -21.98 -2.32 -2.40
N MET A 173 -22.59 -1.18 -2.07
CA MET A 173 -23.72 -0.63 -2.82
C MET A 173 -23.33 -0.33 -4.28
N PHE A 174 -22.18 0.28 -4.51
CA PHE A 174 -21.70 0.63 -5.84
C PHE A 174 -21.49 -0.63 -6.70
N TYR A 175 -20.88 -1.66 -6.12
CA TYR A 175 -20.72 -2.96 -6.79
C TYR A 175 -22.07 -3.58 -7.19
N TYR A 176 -23.06 -3.55 -6.29
CA TYR A 176 -24.39 -4.10 -6.56
C TYR A 176 -25.13 -3.35 -7.69
N ILE A 177 -25.02 -2.01 -7.70
CA ILE A 177 -25.58 -1.16 -8.77
C ILE A 177 -24.93 -1.50 -10.11
N GLU A 178 -23.60 -1.59 -10.16
CA GLU A 178 -22.84 -1.90 -11.37
C GLU A 178 -23.24 -3.28 -11.95
N MET A 179 -23.39 -4.28 -11.08
CA MET A 179 -23.85 -5.61 -11.47
C MET A 179 -25.26 -5.58 -12.06
N LYS A 180 -26.18 -4.83 -11.46
CA LYS A 180 -27.56 -4.70 -11.95
C LYS A 180 -27.62 -4.02 -13.32
N ILE A 181 -26.81 -2.97 -13.53
CA ILE A 181 -26.71 -2.27 -14.82
C ILE A 181 -26.17 -3.21 -15.91
N LYS A 182 -25.07 -3.92 -15.63
CA LYS A 182 -24.47 -4.88 -16.58
C LYS A 182 -25.44 -6.01 -16.95
N PHE A 183 -26.22 -6.49 -15.99
CA PHE A 183 -27.24 -7.51 -16.24
C PHE A 183 -28.36 -7.01 -17.16
N ASN A 184 -28.87 -5.79 -16.93
CA ASN A 184 -29.90 -5.20 -17.77
C ASN A 184 -29.41 -4.91 -19.21
N LEU A 185 -28.17 -4.48 -19.38
CA LEU A 185 -27.59 -4.24 -20.71
C LEU A 185 -27.44 -5.54 -21.52
N LYS A 186 -27.07 -6.65 -20.88
CA LYS A 186 -26.97 -7.96 -21.54
C LYS A 186 -28.32 -8.56 -21.96
N LYS A 187 -29.43 -8.09 -21.39
CA LYS A 187 -30.78 -8.58 -21.71
C LYS A 187 -31.40 -7.85 -22.91
N ASN A 188 -30.83 -6.70 -23.29
CA ASN A 188 -31.29 -5.84 -24.38
C ASN A 188 -30.46 -5.99 -25.67
N VAL A 189 -29.57 -6.98 -25.73
CA VAL A 189 -28.79 -7.41 -26.91
C VAL A 189 -29.17 -8.86 -27.20
#